data_AF-A0A7K2JX03-F1
#
_entry.id   AF-A0A7K2JX03-F1
#
_cell.length_a   1.000
_cell.length_b   1.000
_cell.length_c   1.000
_cell.angle_alpha   90.00
_cell.angle_beta   90.00
_cell.angle_gamma   90.00
#
_symmetry.space_group_name_H-M   'P 1'
#
loop_
_entity.id
_entity.type
_entity.pdbx_description
1 polymer ?
#
loop_
_entity_poly.entity_id
_entity_poly.type
_entity_poly.pdbx_seq_one_letter_code
_entity_poly.pdbx_strand_id
1 'polypeptide(L)'
;MNRIRLYLHRIFRRPAVTGPARIYVRRIPTGVMLDLEHVLAAALTTIADDGELLALLLQYADDRAASAGHDGYAPESLLLEQLLAAVGFEVPVYGDAVAALADRLRALAPAAPVASIPAQRREGGAAA
;
A
#
# COMPACT_ATOMS: atom_id res chain seq x y z
N MET A 1 -14.69 3.50 -18.86
CA MET A 1 -13.33 2.98 -19.06
C MET A 1 -13.30 1.48 -18.78
N ASN A 2 -13.42 0.68 -19.84
CA ASN A 2 -12.77 -0.62 -20.04
C ASN A 2 -12.91 -1.75 -18.98
N ARG A 3 -14.13 -2.28 -18.80
CA ARG A 3 -14.38 -3.58 -18.11
C ARG A 3 -13.50 -4.72 -18.67
N ILE A 4 -13.23 -4.69 -19.98
CA ILE A 4 -12.41 -5.68 -20.69
C ILE A 4 -10.95 -5.63 -20.22
N ARG A 5 -10.36 -4.44 -20.01
CA ARG A 5 -9.01 -4.31 -19.43
C ARG A 5 -8.91 -4.86 -18.01
N LEU A 6 -9.93 -4.63 -17.19
CA LEU A 6 -10.02 -5.16 -15.83
C LEU A 6 -10.08 -6.70 -15.83
N TYR A 7 -10.86 -7.28 -16.73
CA TYR A 7 -10.90 -8.74 -16.92
C TYR A 7 -9.58 -9.30 -17.45
N LEU A 8 -8.95 -8.64 -18.42
CA LEU A 8 -7.64 -9.05 -18.94
C LEU A 8 -6.55 -8.98 -17.88
N HIS A 9 -6.48 -7.91 -17.09
CA HIS A 9 -5.56 -7.83 -15.94
C HIS A 9 -5.82 -8.93 -14.90
N ARG A 10 -7.08 -9.34 -14.70
CA ARG A 10 -7.47 -10.45 -13.83
C ARG A 10 -7.13 -11.84 -14.36
N ILE A 11 -6.93 -11.98 -15.66
CA ILE A 11 -6.58 -13.26 -16.31
C ILE A 11 -5.07 -13.48 -16.28
N PHE A 12 -4.28 -12.41 -16.43
CA PHE A 12 -2.82 -12.48 -16.40
C PHE A 12 -2.20 -12.33 -15.01
N ARG A 13 -2.96 -11.80 -14.04
CA ARG A 13 -2.55 -11.71 -12.64
C ARG A 13 -3.39 -12.66 -11.80
N ARG A 14 -2.82 -13.15 -10.71
CA ARG A 14 -3.56 -13.86 -9.65
C ARG A 14 -3.83 -12.88 -8.51
N PRO A 15 -4.79 -11.95 -8.65
CA PRO A 15 -5.02 -10.93 -7.66
C PRO A 15 -5.26 -11.56 -6.30
N ALA A 16 -4.42 -11.19 -5.33
CA ALA A 16 -4.54 -11.59 -3.95
C ALA A 16 -5.94 -11.31 -3.38
N VAL A 17 -6.58 -10.23 -3.84
CA VAL A 17 -7.93 -9.83 -3.44
C VAL A 17 -8.87 -9.89 -4.64
N THR A 18 -9.73 -10.90 -4.68
CA THR A 18 -10.71 -11.12 -5.76
C THR A 18 -12.13 -10.66 -5.41
N GLY A 19 -12.40 -10.34 -4.15
CA GLY A 19 -13.72 -9.98 -3.64
C GLY A 19 -13.73 -8.67 -2.83
N PRO A 20 -14.89 -8.32 -2.24
CA PRO A 20 -15.00 -7.15 -1.37
C PRO A 20 -14.03 -7.24 -0.19
N ALA A 21 -13.18 -6.24 -0.03
CA ALA A 21 -12.25 -6.12 1.08
C ALA A 21 -12.65 -4.97 2.01
N ARG A 22 -12.37 -5.14 3.32
CA ARG A 22 -12.54 -4.05 4.28
C ARG A 22 -11.37 -3.08 4.16
N ILE A 23 -11.68 -1.81 3.89
CA ILE A 23 -10.71 -0.72 3.89
C ILE A 23 -10.97 0.13 5.12
N TYR A 24 -10.04 0.10 6.08
CA TYR A 24 -10.11 0.98 7.25
C TYR A 24 -9.34 2.25 6.98
N VAL A 25 -9.84 3.35 7.52
CA VAL A 25 -9.24 4.67 7.37
C VAL A 25 -9.14 5.33 8.73
N ARG A 26 -7.95 5.86 9.05
CA ARG A 26 -7.70 6.60 10.29
C ARG A 26 -7.12 7.97 9.97
N ARG A 27 -7.52 8.99 10.75
CA ARG A 27 -6.97 10.34 10.60
C ARG A 27 -5.53 10.38 11.10
N ILE A 28 -4.69 11.13 10.39
CA ILE A 28 -3.37 11.57 10.84
C ILE A 28 -3.28 13.09 10.74
N PRO A 29 -2.34 13.77 11.42
CA PRO A 29 -2.28 15.23 11.42
C PRO A 29 -2.22 15.86 10.03
N THR A 30 -1.55 15.19 9.08
CA THR A 30 -1.32 15.67 7.72
C THR A 30 -2.27 15.06 6.67
N GLY A 31 -3.25 14.24 7.07
CA GLY A 31 -4.11 13.54 6.12
C GLY A 31 -4.82 12.31 6.68
N VAL A 32 -4.88 11.24 5.88
CA VAL A 32 -5.56 9.99 6.21
C VAL A 32 -4.61 8.82 5.97
N MET A 33 -4.63 7.84 6.84
CA MET A 33 -3.94 6.57 6.67
C MET A 33 -4.94 5.47 6.30
N LEU A 34 -4.63 4.74 5.25
CA LEU A 34 -5.35 3.56 4.79
C LEU A 34 -4.75 2.33 5.46
N ASP A 35 -5.61 1.46 5.99
CA ASP A 35 -5.21 0.15 6.47
C ASP A 35 -5.21 -0.85 5.30
N LEU A 36 -4.05 -1.46 5.06
CA LEU A 36 -3.82 -2.43 3.99
C LEU A 36 -3.50 -3.82 4.54
N GLU A 37 -3.65 -4.06 5.85
CA GLU A 37 -3.28 -5.32 6.50
C GLU A 37 -3.91 -6.53 5.79
N HIS A 38 -5.21 -6.46 5.50
CA HIS A 38 -5.92 -7.54 4.83
C HIS A 38 -5.38 -7.83 3.42
N VAL A 39 -4.99 -6.79 2.69
CA VAL A 39 -4.47 -6.90 1.32
C VAL A 39 -3.09 -7.55 1.34
N LEU A 40 -2.23 -7.10 2.26
CA LEU A 40 -0.90 -7.64 2.44
C LEU A 40 -0.95 -9.10 2.91
N ALA A 41 -1.83 -9.41 3.86
CA ALA A 41 -2.04 -10.77 4.33
C ALA A 41 -2.46 -11.69 3.17
N ALA A 42 -3.47 -11.29 2.38
CA ALA A 42 -3.92 -12.06 1.23
C ALA A 42 -2.82 -12.24 0.17
N ALA A 43 -1.99 -11.21 -0.07
CA ALA A 43 -0.89 -11.27 -1.01
C ALA A 43 0.19 -12.24 -0.55
N LEU A 44 0.58 -12.17 0.73
CA LEU A 44 1.56 -13.09 1.32
C LEU A 44 1.03 -14.54 1.34
N THR A 45 -0.24 -14.75 1.66
CA THR A 45 -0.86 -16.08 1.57
C THR A 45 -0.85 -16.60 0.13
N THR A 46 -1.19 -15.76 -0.85
CA THR A 46 -1.15 -16.13 -2.28
C THR A 46 0.26 -16.53 -2.73
N ILE A 47 1.29 -15.81 -2.25
CA ILE A 47 2.69 -16.16 -2.51
C ILE A 47 3.04 -17.50 -1.85
N ALA A 48 2.64 -17.69 -0.59
CA ALA A 48 2.97 -18.89 0.17
C ALA A 48 2.29 -20.16 -0.39
N ASP A 49 1.08 -20.02 -0.95
CA ASP A 49 0.31 -21.11 -1.54
C ASP A 49 0.83 -21.53 -2.94
N ASP A 50 1.67 -20.72 -3.57
CA ASP A 50 2.27 -21.01 -4.88
C ASP A 50 3.79 -21.23 -4.76
N GLY A 51 4.25 -22.45 -5.06
CA GLY A 51 5.66 -22.82 -4.93
C GLY A 51 6.61 -22.04 -5.83
N GLU A 52 6.18 -21.58 -7.00
CA GLU A 52 7.00 -20.77 -7.91
C GLU A 52 7.14 -19.34 -7.37
N LEU A 53 6.04 -18.75 -6.89
CA LEU A 53 6.06 -17.42 -6.27
C LEU A 53 6.85 -17.41 -4.97
N LEU A 54 6.71 -18.46 -4.15
CA LEU A 54 7.50 -18.60 -2.94
C LEU A 54 9.00 -18.72 -3.26
N ALA A 55 9.37 -19.53 -4.26
CA ALA A 55 10.76 -19.66 -4.70
C ALA A 55 11.32 -18.31 -5.18
N LEU A 56 10.56 -17.54 -5.95
CA LEU A 56 10.94 -16.19 -6.38
C LEU A 56 11.13 -15.24 -5.19
N LEU A 57 10.26 -15.29 -4.18
CA LEU A 57 10.38 -14.46 -2.98
C LEU A 57 11.64 -14.82 -2.16
N LEU A 58 11.94 -16.12 -2.03
CA LEU A 58 13.14 -16.58 -1.34
C LEU A 58 14.42 -16.18 -2.08
N GLN A 59 14.45 -16.33 -3.41
CA GLN A 59 15.57 -15.87 -4.24
C GLN A 59 15.78 -14.36 -4.08
N TYR A 60 14.70 -13.57 -4.10
CA TYR A 60 14.79 -12.13 -3.85
C TYR A 60 15.38 -11.84 -2.46
N ALA A 61 14.95 -12.57 -1.43
CA ALA A 61 15.48 -12.38 -0.08
C ALA A 61 16.97 -12.74 0.03
N ASP A 62 17.40 -13.82 -0.62
CA ASP A 62 18.81 -14.25 -0.67
C ASP A 62 19.69 -13.21 -1.39
N ASP A 63 19.23 -12.70 -2.54
CA ASP A 63 19.95 -11.63 -3.27
C ASP A 63 20.08 -10.38 -2.37
N ARG A 64 19.00 -9.97 -1.71
CA ARG A 64 19.00 -8.82 -0.77
C ARG A 64 19.95 -9.02 0.41
N ALA A 65 20.12 -10.24 0.88
CA ALA A 65 21.03 -10.59 1.98
C ALA A 65 22.50 -10.68 1.52
N ALA A 66 22.74 -11.13 0.29
CA ALA A 66 24.07 -11.30 -0.30
C ALA A 66 24.70 -9.97 -0.77
N SER A 67 23.90 -8.95 -1.07
CA SER A 67 24.33 -7.61 -1.53
C SER A 67 25.07 -6.80 -0.44
N ALA A 68 26.30 -7.23 -0.08
CA ALA A 68 27.31 -6.41 0.58
C ALA A 68 28.10 -5.62 -0.49
N GLY A 69 27.50 -4.56 -1.03
CA GLY A 69 28.11 -3.73 -2.08
C GLY A 69 27.25 -3.68 -3.33
N HIS A 70 26.21 -2.83 -3.28
CA HIS A 70 25.26 -2.64 -4.38
C HIS A 70 25.96 -1.98 -5.58
N ASP A 71 26.09 -2.69 -6.70
CA ASP A 71 26.75 -2.24 -7.93
C ASP A 71 25.84 -1.38 -8.84
N GLY A 72 24.60 -1.12 -8.39
CA GLY A 72 23.65 -0.23 -9.06
C GLY A 72 22.96 -0.85 -10.29
N TYR A 73 23.20 -2.13 -10.59
CA TYR A 73 22.50 -2.87 -11.64
C TYR A 73 21.74 -4.03 -10.99
N ALA A 74 20.49 -3.80 -10.59
CA ALA A 74 19.82 -4.68 -9.62
C ALA A 74 18.94 -5.77 -10.27
N PRO A 75 19.41 -7.03 -10.38
CA PRO A 75 18.55 -8.18 -10.69
C PRO A 75 17.41 -8.34 -9.65
N GLU A 76 17.63 -7.88 -8.43
CA GLU A 76 16.63 -7.82 -7.35
C GLU A 76 15.34 -7.08 -7.76
N SER A 77 15.47 -5.95 -8.49
CA SER A 77 14.32 -5.17 -8.95
C SER A 77 13.47 -5.97 -9.94
N LEU A 78 14.12 -6.77 -10.79
CA LEU A 78 13.44 -7.63 -11.76
C LEU A 78 12.70 -8.79 -11.09
N LEU A 79 13.23 -9.35 -10.00
CA LEU A 79 12.54 -10.38 -9.20
C LEU A 79 11.31 -9.80 -8.47
N LEU A 80 11.45 -8.62 -7.86
CA LEU A 80 10.33 -7.95 -7.20
C LEU A 80 9.24 -7.55 -8.19
N GLU A 81 9.62 -7.03 -9.36
CA GLU A 81 8.67 -6.69 -10.43
C GLU A 81 7.89 -7.91 -10.92
N GLN A 82 8.54 -9.06 -11.07
CA GLN A 82 7.88 -10.33 -11.42
C GLN A 82 6.89 -10.77 -10.35
N LEU A 83 7.27 -10.70 -9.07
CA LEU A 83 6.39 -11.01 -7.94
C LEU A 83 5.15 -10.10 -7.93
N LEU A 84 5.35 -8.79 -8.06
CA LEU A 84 4.25 -7.81 -8.06
C LEU A 84 3.35 -7.96 -9.29
N ALA A 85 3.92 -8.28 -10.44
CA ALA A 85 3.17 -8.56 -11.65
C ALA A 85 2.27 -9.79 -11.49
N ALA A 86 2.74 -10.83 -10.80
CA ALA A 86 2.00 -12.08 -10.61
C ALA A 86 0.89 -12.00 -9.55
N VAL A 87 1.18 -11.44 -8.36
CA VAL A 87 0.27 -11.45 -7.19
C VAL A 87 -0.81 -10.37 -7.28
N GLY A 88 -0.54 -9.26 -7.96
CA GLY A 88 -1.44 -8.11 -8.00
C GLY A 88 -1.57 -7.40 -6.65
N PHE A 89 -1.67 -6.07 -6.70
CA PHE A 89 -1.64 -5.18 -5.53
C PHE A 89 -2.86 -4.25 -5.47
N GLU A 90 -3.89 -4.58 -6.23
CA GLU A 90 -5.08 -3.75 -6.41
C GLU A 90 -6.21 -4.22 -5.50
N VAL A 91 -6.92 -3.27 -4.91
CA VAL A 91 -8.11 -3.54 -4.09
C VAL A 91 -9.35 -3.07 -4.83
N PRO A 92 -10.27 -3.98 -5.20
CA PRO A 92 -11.48 -3.56 -5.87
C PRO A 92 -12.45 -2.90 -4.88
N VAL A 93 -12.96 -1.72 -5.24
CA VAL A 93 -14.02 -1.01 -4.51
C VAL A 93 -15.25 -0.91 -5.41
N TYR A 94 -16.40 -1.36 -4.92
CA TYR A 94 -17.59 -1.58 -5.74
C TYR A 94 -18.74 -0.63 -5.38
N GLY A 95 -19.47 -0.16 -6.40
CA GLY A 95 -20.76 0.52 -6.24
C GLY A 95 -20.74 1.65 -5.22
N ASP A 96 -21.72 1.65 -4.32
CA ASP A 96 -21.89 2.69 -3.29
C ASP A 96 -20.72 2.77 -2.30
N ALA A 97 -19.92 1.70 -2.18
CA ALA A 97 -18.71 1.74 -1.34
C ALA A 97 -17.67 2.72 -1.87
N VAL A 98 -17.68 3.02 -3.18
CA VAL A 98 -16.81 4.06 -3.77
C VAL A 98 -17.20 5.44 -3.24
N ALA A 99 -18.50 5.75 -3.23
CA ALA A 99 -19.01 7.01 -2.72
C ALA A 99 -18.79 7.11 -1.21
N ALA A 100 -19.11 6.06 -0.46
CA ALA A 100 -18.91 6.01 0.98
C ALA A 100 -17.43 6.18 1.37
N LEU A 101 -16.51 5.56 0.62
CA LEU A 101 -15.07 5.75 0.84
C LEU A 101 -14.66 7.20 0.56
N ALA A 102 -15.13 7.79 -0.55
CA ALA A 102 -14.84 9.18 -0.89
C ALA A 102 -15.34 10.15 0.19
N ASP A 103 -16.56 9.96 0.69
CA ASP A 103 -17.13 10.80 1.74
C ASP A 103 -16.37 10.64 3.06
N ARG A 104 -15.95 9.42 3.39
CA ARG A 104 -15.14 9.17 4.59
C ARG A 104 -13.75 9.79 4.48
N LEU A 105 -13.12 9.74 3.31
CA LEU A 105 -11.84 10.41 3.06
C LEU A 105 -11.98 11.93 3.17
N ARG A 106 -13.04 12.52 2.61
CA ARG A 106 -13.33 13.96 2.73
C ARG A 106 -13.56 14.39 4.17
N ALA A 107 -14.31 13.60 4.95
CA ALA A 107 -14.58 13.88 6.35
C ALA A 107 -13.32 13.83 7.23
N LEU A 108 -12.34 13.01 6.86
CA LEU A 108 -11.08 12.86 7.61
C LEU A 108 -9.96 13.77 7.10
N ALA A 109 -10.04 14.27 5.87
CA ALA A 109 -9.12 15.24 5.32
C ALA A 109 -9.22 16.56 6.10
N PRO A 110 -8.09 17.11 6.60
CA PRO A 110 -8.12 18.41 7.25
C PRO A 110 -8.61 19.49 6.27
N ALA A 111 -9.65 20.25 6.63
CA ALA A 111 -10.11 21.41 5.83
C ALA A 111 -9.11 22.56 5.80
N ALA A 112 -8.13 22.55 6.71
CA ALA A 112 -6.98 23.44 6.76
C ALA A 112 -5.78 22.67 7.30
N PRO A 113 -4.52 23.00 6.92
CA PRO A 113 -3.36 22.43 7.59
C PRO A 113 -3.51 22.69 9.08
N VAL A 114 -3.44 21.62 9.89
CA VAL A 114 -3.39 21.76 11.35
C VAL A 114 -2.12 22.55 11.62
N ALA A 115 -2.27 23.86 11.81
CA ALA A 115 -1.18 24.72 12.20
C ALA A 115 -0.63 24.13 13.49
N SER A 116 0.49 23.42 13.38
CA SER A 116 1.33 23.08 14.52
C SER A 116 1.83 24.42 15.05
N ILE A 117 1.05 25.09 15.89
CA ILE A 117 1.50 26.24 16.66
C ILE A 117 2.26 25.62 17.83
N PRO A 118 3.60 25.66 17.87
CA PRO A 118 4.31 25.32 19.09
C PRO A 118 3.98 26.45 20.07
N ALA A 119 3.32 26.13 21.17
CA ALA A 119 3.03 27.05 22.26
C ALA A 119 4.31 27.42 23.05
N GLN A 120 5.40 27.80 22.36
CA GLN A 120 6.74 27.95 22.93
C GLN A 120 7.36 29.32 22.66
N ARG A 121 6.54 30.38 22.55
CA ARG A 121 7.04 31.77 22.41
C ARG A 121 6.38 32.80 23.31
N ARG A 122 5.72 32.39 24.40
CA ARG A 122 5.07 33.33 25.35
C ARG A 122 5.76 33.49 26.71
N GLU A 123 6.77 32.69 27.04
CA GLU A 123 7.48 32.80 28.33
C GLU A 123 8.85 33.50 28.24
N GLY A 124 9.09 34.25 27.15
CA GLY A 124 10.28 35.09 27.00
C GLY A 124 9.93 36.57 27.15
N GLY A 125 9.53 37.01 28.33
CA GLY A 125 9.40 38.44 28.62
C GLY A 125 8.45 38.81 29.74
N ALA A 126 8.87 38.64 31.00
CA ALA A 126 8.56 39.54 32.12
C ALA A 126 9.21 39.04 33.43
N ALA A 127 10.33 39.67 33.82
CA ALA A 127 10.92 39.85 35.16
C ALA A 127 12.41 40.14 34.90
N ALA A 128 12.94 41.37 34.81
CA ALA A 128 12.75 42.57 35.64
C ALA A 128 12.90 42.28 37.14
#